data_AF-A0A139IAX0-F1
#
_entry.id   AF-A0A139IAX0-F1
#
_cell.length_a   1.000
_cell.length_b   1.000
_cell.length_c   1.000
_cell.angle_alpha   90.00
_cell.angle_beta   90.00
_cell.angle_gamma   90.00
#
_symmetry.space_group_name_H-M   'P 1'
#
loop_
_entity.id
_entity.type
_entity.pdbx_description
1 polymer ?
#
loop_
_entity_poly.entity_id
_entity_poly.type
_entity_poly.pdbx_seq_one_letter_code
_entity_poly.pdbx_strand_id
1 'polypeptide(L)'
;MLNAKALTELLSHNRDERLCTRWYLMSANGTLLSYSLPTDINQLRKQAAMAAISWQEYQHRWQEYQHRHRVAGNIQHASPEDMEPSGLGLHALSIESDTCNIIMRRVQKQLLLVLEGGVPPRRAGFVKRITAEAEDGTQLPSSTSAHGGTSVAASVLQLQRQKLDSLAEAILGEFERTRFQMPEDAGSAVF
;
A
#
# COMPACT_ATOMS: atom_id res chain seq x y z
N MET A 1 -6.93 -10.00 20.41
CA MET A 1 -8.02 -9.58 19.50
C MET A 1 -7.75 -8.16 19.02
N LEU A 2 -8.06 -7.86 17.76
CA LEU A 2 -7.90 -6.52 17.17
C LEU A 2 -8.84 -5.51 17.84
N ASN A 3 -8.32 -4.42 18.40
CA ASN A 3 -9.15 -3.35 18.95
C ASN A 3 -9.44 -2.30 17.87
N ALA A 4 -10.51 -2.50 17.11
CA ALA A 4 -10.90 -1.62 16.00
C ALA A 4 -11.16 -0.16 16.43
N LYS A 5 -11.62 0.06 17.67
CA LYS A 5 -11.86 1.40 18.22
C LYS A 5 -10.54 2.13 18.47
N ALA A 6 -9.59 1.48 19.15
CA ALA A 6 -8.27 2.05 19.39
C ALA A 6 -7.52 2.32 18.08
N LEU A 7 -7.65 1.44 17.08
CA LEU A 7 -7.11 1.70 15.74
C LEU A 7 -7.78 2.91 15.08
N THR A 8 -9.11 3.00 15.12
CA THR A 8 -9.83 4.17 14.58
C THR A 8 -9.38 5.47 15.24
N GLU A 9 -9.17 5.47 16.56
CA GLU A 9 -8.65 6.63 17.30
C GLU A 9 -7.21 6.97 16.88
N LEU A 10 -6.33 5.96 16.79
CA LEU A 10 -4.94 6.12 16.32
C LEU A 10 -4.88 6.71 14.91
N LEU A 11 -5.65 6.15 13.97
CA LEU A 11 -5.73 6.61 12.59
C LEU A 11 -6.28 8.04 12.51
N SER A 12 -7.29 8.36 13.33
CA SER A 12 -7.87 9.71 13.40
C SER A 12 -6.88 10.74 13.96
N HIS A 13 -6.06 10.35 14.93
CA HIS A 13 -5.07 11.24 15.54
C HIS A 13 -3.90 11.56 14.60
N ASN A 14 -3.59 10.66 13.66
CA ASN A 14 -2.51 10.86 12.68
C ASN A 14 -2.96 11.62 11.43
N ARG A 15 -4.24 12.00 11.34
CA ARG A 15 -4.78 12.79 10.25
C ARG A 15 -4.42 14.27 10.42
N ASP A 16 -4.19 14.94 9.29
CA ASP A 16 -4.20 16.39 9.20
C ASP A 16 -4.93 16.84 7.91
N GLU A 17 -5.23 18.12 7.77
CA GLU A 17 -6.08 18.60 6.66
C GLU A 17 -5.38 18.65 5.30
N ARG A 18 -4.05 18.52 5.24
CA ARG A 18 -3.26 18.82 4.03
C ARG A 18 -2.36 17.67 3.60
N LEU A 19 -1.53 17.18 4.50
CA LEU A 19 -0.50 16.20 4.20
C LEU A 19 -1.06 14.78 4.25
N CYS A 20 -1.69 14.40 5.37
CA CYS A 20 -2.27 13.08 5.57
C CYS A 20 -3.77 13.19 5.86
N THR A 21 -4.56 13.31 4.80
CA THR A 21 -5.98 13.67 4.89
C THR A 21 -6.88 12.52 5.33
N ARG A 22 -6.49 11.29 5.03
CA ARG A 22 -7.26 10.10 5.41
C ARG A 22 -6.37 8.89 5.58
N TRP A 23 -6.67 8.10 6.62
CA TRP A 23 -6.03 6.82 6.89
C TRP A 23 -7.06 5.71 6.94
N TYR A 24 -6.73 4.54 6.43
CA TYR A 24 -7.57 3.36 6.60
C TYR A 24 -6.77 2.06 6.54
N LEU A 25 -7.21 1.08 7.33
CA LEU A 25 -6.78 -0.30 7.25
C LEU A 25 -7.83 -1.09 6.49
N MET A 26 -7.38 -1.86 5.50
CA MET A 26 -8.23 -2.74 4.71
C MET A 26 -7.52 -4.04 4.41
N SER A 27 -8.27 -5.09 4.13
CA SER A 27 -7.70 -6.28 3.52
C SER A 27 -7.34 -6.04 2.06
N ALA A 28 -6.50 -6.89 1.48
CA ALA A 28 -6.07 -6.78 0.08
C ALA A 28 -7.22 -6.91 -0.95
N ASN A 29 -8.38 -7.41 -0.54
CA ASN A 29 -9.61 -7.46 -1.35
C ASN A 29 -10.55 -6.25 -1.16
N GLY A 30 -10.17 -5.26 -0.33
CA GLY A 30 -10.90 -4.01 -0.16
C GLY A 30 -11.92 -3.97 0.98
N THR A 31 -12.00 -5.00 1.84
CA THR A 31 -12.81 -4.93 3.07
C THR A 31 -12.15 -3.98 4.07
N LEU A 32 -12.86 -2.93 4.47
CA LEU A 32 -12.40 -1.97 5.48
C LEU A 32 -12.45 -2.57 6.89
N LEU A 33 -11.34 -2.46 7.64
CA LEU A 33 -11.27 -2.87 9.05
C LEU A 33 -11.39 -1.68 10.01
N SER A 34 -10.68 -0.58 9.71
CA SER A 34 -10.73 0.66 10.50
C SER A 34 -10.31 1.85 9.65
N TYR A 35 -10.69 3.06 10.03
CA TYR A 35 -10.42 4.26 9.25
C TYR A 35 -10.46 5.51 10.13
N SER A 36 -9.77 6.57 9.70
CA SER A 36 -9.78 7.87 10.38
C SER A 36 -11.14 8.55 10.27
N LEU A 37 -11.57 9.21 11.35
CA LEU A 37 -12.76 10.06 11.39
C LEU A 37 -12.38 11.56 11.34
N PRO A 38 -13.31 12.45 10.95
CA PRO A 38 -14.58 12.18 10.27
C PRO A 38 -14.39 11.71 8.81
N THR A 39 -15.22 10.78 8.33
CA THR A 39 -15.18 10.28 6.94
C THR A 39 -16.57 9.91 6.42
N ASP A 40 -16.85 10.18 5.14
CA ASP A 40 -17.99 9.60 4.41
C ASP A 40 -17.67 8.14 4.04
N ILE A 41 -18.37 7.21 4.68
CA ILE A 41 -18.14 5.78 4.50
C ILE A 41 -18.45 5.28 3.07
N ASN A 42 -19.39 5.91 2.37
CA ASN A 42 -19.73 5.50 1.01
C ASN A 42 -18.63 5.91 0.03
N GLN A 43 -18.09 7.11 0.21
CA GLN A 43 -16.94 7.56 -0.57
C GLN A 43 -15.71 6.70 -0.24
N LEU A 44 -15.46 6.43 1.04
CA LEU A 44 -14.32 5.62 1.48
C LEU A 44 -14.36 4.20 0.90
N ARG A 45 -15.52 3.55 0.88
CA ARG A 45 -15.67 2.21 0.29
C ARG A 45 -15.32 2.20 -1.20
N LYS A 46 -15.71 3.22 -1.96
CA LYS A 46 -15.34 3.36 -3.38
C LYS A 46 -13.82 3.51 -3.52
N GLN A 47 -13.19 4.32 -2.68
CA GLN A 47 -11.73 4.49 -2.68
C GLN A 47 -10.99 3.20 -2.30
N ALA A 48 -11.44 2.50 -1.26
CA ALA A 48 -10.87 1.23 -0.84
C ALA A 48 -10.96 0.16 -1.93
N ALA A 49 -12.10 0.09 -2.65
CA ALA A 49 -12.24 -0.80 -3.79
C ALA A 49 -11.24 -0.47 -4.92
N MET A 50 -11.07 0.81 -5.27
CA MET A 50 -10.10 1.20 -6.30
C MET A 50 -8.65 0.92 -5.86
N ALA A 51 -8.34 1.15 -4.59
CA ALA A 51 -7.04 0.84 -4.01
C ALA A 51 -6.76 -0.67 -4.05
N ALA A 52 -7.73 -1.50 -3.68
CA ALA A 52 -7.62 -2.96 -3.75
C ALA A 52 -7.41 -3.46 -5.17
N ILE A 53 -8.19 -2.98 -6.15
CA ILE A 53 -8.02 -3.32 -7.56
C ILE A 53 -6.61 -2.95 -8.04
N SER A 54 -6.16 -1.73 -7.72
CA SER A 54 -4.82 -1.26 -8.12
C SER A 54 -3.71 -2.11 -7.49
N TRP A 55 -3.85 -2.46 -6.21
CA TRP A 55 -2.91 -3.32 -5.51
C TRP A 55 -2.82 -4.71 -6.15
N GLN A 56 -3.97 -5.35 -6.38
CA GLN A 56 -4.07 -6.68 -6.97
C GLN A 56 -3.52 -6.72 -8.40
N GLU A 57 -3.82 -5.72 -9.21
CA GLU A 57 -3.31 -5.62 -10.59
C GLU A 57 -1.78 -5.57 -10.61
N TYR A 58 -1.17 -4.75 -9.76
CA TYR A 58 0.30 -4.66 -9.67
C TYR A 58 0.93 -5.92 -9.09
N GLN A 59 0.29 -6.52 -8.09
CA GLN A 59 0.75 -7.78 -7.51
C GLN A 59 0.73 -8.91 -8.55
N HIS A 60 -0.35 -9.02 -9.34
CA HIS A 60 -0.47 -10.01 -10.41
C HIS A 60 0.57 -9.79 -11.51
N ARG A 61 0.70 -8.55 -12.00
CA ARG A 61 1.68 -8.18 -13.03
C ARG A 61 3.12 -8.49 -12.58
N TRP A 62 3.42 -8.28 -11.31
CA TRP A 62 4.73 -8.60 -10.75
C TRP A 62 4.98 -10.11 -10.67
N GLN A 63 3.99 -10.88 -10.22
CA GLN A 63 4.07 -12.34 -10.20
C GLN A 63 4.29 -12.92 -11.62
N GLU A 64 3.59 -12.39 -12.62
CA GLU A 64 3.80 -12.76 -14.02
C GLU A 64 5.21 -12.40 -14.52
N TYR A 65 5.72 -11.22 -14.18
CA TYR A 65 7.07 -10.79 -14.55
C TYR A 65 8.14 -11.72 -13.98
N GLN A 66 8.03 -12.04 -12.68
CA GLN A 66 8.92 -13.00 -12.03
C GLN A 66 8.81 -14.39 -12.66
N HIS A 67 7.60 -14.86 -12.95
CA HIS A 67 7.40 -16.16 -13.59
C HIS A 67 8.06 -16.22 -14.97
N ARG A 68 7.88 -15.20 -15.81
CA ARG A 68 8.49 -15.12 -17.15
C ARG A 68 10.02 -15.07 -17.08
N HIS A 69 10.59 -14.32 -16.15
CA HIS A 69 12.05 -14.25 -15.98
C HIS A 69 12.64 -15.56 -15.42
N ARG A 70 11.91 -16.30 -14.58
CA ARG A 70 12.32 -17.64 -14.14
C ARG A 70 12.31 -18.66 -15.28
N VAL A 71 11.35 -18.56 -16.21
CA VAL A 71 11.22 -19.50 -17.34
C VAL A 71 12.20 -19.18 -18.47
N ALA A 72 12.53 -17.90 -18.71
CA ALA A 72 13.47 -17.49 -19.76
C ALA A 72 14.95 -17.55 -19.35
N GLY A 73 15.24 -17.57 -18.04
CA GLY A 73 16.58 -17.80 -17.50
C GLY A 73 16.91 -19.29 -17.46
N ASN A 74 17.91 -19.71 -18.21
CA ASN A 74 18.39 -21.09 -18.29
C ASN A 74 19.10 -21.52 -16.98
N ILE A 75 18.37 -21.62 -15.86
CA ILE A 75 18.88 -22.17 -14.59
C ILE A 75 18.73 -23.69 -14.64
N GLN A 76 19.63 -24.35 -15.36
CA GLN A 76 19.95 -25.74 -15.08
C GLN A 76 20.82 -25.77 -13.82
N HIS A 77 20.36 -26.48 -12.79
CA HIS A 77 20.95 -26.65 -11.45
C HIS A 77 20.58 -25.64 -10.36
N ALA A 78 19.30 -25.59 -9.98
CA ALA A 78 18.94 -25.27 -8.60
C ALA A 78 17.92 -26.29 -8.10
N SER A 79 18.22 -26.95 -6.98
CA SER A 79 17.32 -27.92 -6.36
C SER A 79 16.00 -27.25 -5.98
N PRO A 80 14.86 -27.95 -6.10
CA PRO A 80 13.54 -27.41 -5.74
C PRO A 80 13.39 -27.04 -4.25
N GLU A 81 14.34 -27.43 -3.39
CA GLU A 81 14.33 -27.14 -1.95
C GLU A 81 15.01 -25.81 -1.57
N ASP A 82 15.85 -25.22 -2.45
CA ASP A 82 16.52 -23.93 -2.20
C ASP A 82 15.74 -22.71 -2.75
N MET A 83 14.54 -22.95 -3.30
CA MET A 83 13.79 -21.94 -4.05
C MET A 83 12.34 -21.82 -3.57
N GLU A 84 12.13 -21.78 -2.24
CA GLU A 84 11.01 -21.03 -1.67
C GLU A 84 11.04 -19.63 -2.34
N PRO A 85 9.93 -19.14 -2.94
CA PRO A 85 9.86 -17.80 -3.48
C PRO A 85 9.92 -16.83 -2.29
N SER A 86 11.14 -16.60 -1.79
CA SER A 86 11.40 -15.78 -0.62
C SER A 86 11.08 -14.34 -0.99
N GLY A 87 9.91 -13.90 -0.57
CA GLY A 87 9.72 -12.58 0.04
C GLY A 87 9.47 -11.39 -0.88
N LEU A 88 9.81 -11.39 -2.18
CA LEU A 88 9.66 -10.16 -2.98
C LEU A 88 8.22 -9.91 -3.46
N GLY A 89 7.22 -9.98 -2.57
CA GLY A 89 5.86 -9.53 -2.83
C GLY A 89 5.77 -8.00 -2.88
N LEU A 90 4.69 -7.48 -3.48
CA LEU A 90 4.40 -6.05 -3.44
C LEU A 90 4.32 -5.59 -1.99
N HIS A 91 5.15 -4.62 -1.61
CA HIS A 91 5.25 -4.10 -0.26
C HIS A 91 4.64 -2.71 -0.13
N ALA A 92 4.90 -1.85 -1.11
CA ALA A 92 4.28 -0.53 -1.18
C ALA A 92 3.86 -0.18 -2.61
N LEU A 93 2.75 0.57 -2.73
CA LEU A 93 2.24 1.08 -3.98
C LEU A 93 1.83 2.54 -3.78
N SER A 94 2.47 3.45 -4.51
CA SER A 94 2.17 4.87 -4.52
C SER A 94 1.52 5.25 -5.85
N ILE A 95 0.35 5.89 -5.78
CA ILE A 95 -0.38 6.43 -6.92
C ILE A 95 -0.46 7.94 -6.72
N GLU A 96 0.27 8.68 -7.55
CA GLU A 96 0.28 10.14 -7.53
C GLU A 96 -0.70 10.69 -8.58
N SER A 97 -1.55 11.62 -8.15
CA SER A 97 -2.46 12.37 -9.02
C SER A 97 -2.25 13.88 -8.88
N ASP A 98 -3.03 14.66 -9.62
CA ASP A 98 -3.09 16.12 -9.55
C ASP A 98 -3.89 16.62 -8.33
N THR A 99 -4.66 15.75 -7.68
CA THR A 99 -5.59 16.08 -6.59
C THR A 99 -5.20 15.43 -5.26
N CYS A 100 -4.67 14.22 -5.29
CA CYS A 100 -4.17 13.51 -4.11
C CYS A 100 -3.08 12.48 -4.45
N ASN A 101 -2.36 12.05 -3.42
CA ASN A 101 -1.51 10.86 -3.46
C ASN A 101 -2.19 9.76 -2.65
N ILE A 102 -2.20 8.54 -3.18
CA ILE A 102 -2.64 7.35 -2.46
C ILE A 102 -1.41 6.46 -2.28
N ILE A 103 -1.07 6.13 -1.05
CA ILE A 103 0.05 5.27 -0.72
C ILE A 103 -0.45 4.08 0.09
N MET A 104 -0.29 2.89 -0.46
CA MET A 104 -0.64 1.62 0.17
C MET A 104 0.65 0.96 0.64
N ARG A 105 0.67 0.48 1.89
CA ARG A 105 1.77 -0.31 2.44
C ARG A 105 1.22 -1.57 3.08
N ARG A 106 1.85 -2.71 2.78
CA ARG A 106 1.51 -3.99 3.39
C ARG A 106 2.00 -4.02 4.83
N VAL A 107 1.08 -4.34 5.74
CA VAL A 107 1.34 -4.51 7.18
C VAL A 107 1.41 -5.99 7.52
N GLN A 108 0.52 -6.81 6.95
CA GLN A 108 0.59 -8.28 7.01
C GLN A 108 0.19 -8.84 5.64
N LYS A 109 0.36 -10.15 5.39
CA LYS A 109 0.11 -10.80 4.08
C LYS A 109 -1.17 -10.32 3.38
N GLN A 110 -2.27 -10.21 4.12
CA GLN A 110 -3.60 -9.81 3.62
C GLN A 110 -4.09 -8.46 4.15
N LEU A 111 -3.22 -7.65 4.76
CA LEU A 111 -3.60 -6.41 5.44
C LEU A 111 -2.78 -5.22 4.94
N LEU A 112 -3.48 -4.19 4.46
CA LEU A 112 -2.91 -2.97 3.92
C LEU A 112 -3.27 -1.79 4.81
N LEU A 113 -2.26 -0.97 5.11
CA LEU A 113 -2.45 0.40 5.58
C LEU A 113 -2.41 1.33 4.39
N VAL A 114 -3.40 2.20 4.29
CA VAL A 114 -3.54 3.13 3.18
C VAL A 114 -3.61 4.56 3.70
N LEU A 115 -2.83 5.41 3.06
CA LEU A 115 -2.80 6.85 3.25
C LEU A 115 -3.33 7.54 1.99
N GLU A 116 -4.33 8.40 2.17
CA GLU A 116 -4.68 9.45 1.22
C GLU A 116 -4.05 10.75 1.71
N GLY A 117 -3.27 11.39 0.85
CA GLY A 117 -2.58 12.63 1.16
C GLY A 117 -2.84 13.71 0.13
N GLY A 118 -2.83 14.97 0.54
CA GLY A 118 -2.94 16.09 -0.39
C GLY A 118 -1.68 16.28 -1.22
N VAL A 119 -1.78 17.16 -2.21
CA VAL A 119 -0.66 17.56 -3.07
C VAL A 119 -0.43 19.07 -2.98
N PRO A 120 0.79 19.56 -3.24
CA PRO A 120 1.06 21.00 -3.26
C PRO A 120 0.16 21.75 -4.26
N PRO A 121 -0.27 22.99 -3.94
CA PRO A 121 -1.02 23.81 -4.89
C PRO A 121 -0.22 24.04 -6.19
N ARG A 122 -0.89 23.98 -7.34
CA ARG A 122 -0.35 24.29 -8.69
C ARG A 122 0.58 23.24 -9.29
N ARG A 123 0.12 22.00 -9.40
CA ARG A 123 0.76 20.94 -10.21
C ARG A 123 0.41 21.09 -11.71
N ALA A 124 0.72 22.25 -12.30
CA ALA A 124 0.48 22.47 -13.73
C ALA A 124 1.29 21.46 -14.56
N GLY A 125 0.64 20.71 -15.45
CA GLY A 125 1.27 19.68 -16.28
C GLY A 125 1.63 18.40 -15.53
N PHE A 126 0.96 18.09 -14.40
CA PHE A 126 1.22 16.84 -13.67
C PHE A 126 0.88 15.60 -14.50
N VAL A 127 1.83 14.67 -14.55
CA VAL A 127 1.66 13.37 -15.18
C VAL A 127 1.42 12.33 -14.09
N LYS A 128 0.29 11.63 -14.17
CA LYS A 128 -0.03 10.52 -13.25
C LYS A 128 1.14 9.55 -13.19
N ARG A 129 1.59 9.27 -11.98
CA ARG A 129 2.71 8.36 -11.72
C ARG A 129 2.27 7.26 -10.78
N ILE A 130 2.68 6.03 -11.08
CA ILE A 130 2.50 4.90 -10.19
C ILE A 130 3.87 4.30 -9.91
N THR A 131 4.22 4.15 -8.64
CA THR A 131 5.47 3.56 -8.19
C THR A 131 5.15 2.40 -7.27
N ALA A 132 5.72 1.24 -7.56
CA ALA A 132 5.53 0.02 -6.79
C ALA A 132 6.88 -0.43 -6.25
N GLU A 133 6.91 -0.95 -5.03
CA GLU A 133 8.14 -1.36 -4.34
C GLU A 133 7.95 -2.73 -3.72
N ALA A 134 8.99 -3.56 -3.84
CA ALA A 134 9.09 -4.85 -3.19
C ALA A 134 9.59 -4.73 -1.73
N GLU A 135 9.61 -5.84 -0.99
CA GLU A 135 10.07 -5.88 0.42
C GLU A 135 11.52 -5.41 0.61
N ASP A 136 12.37 -5.60 -0.39
CA ASP A 136 13.77 -5.15 -0.40
C ASP A 136 13.94 -3.67 -0.75
N GLY A 137 12.83 -2.95 -0.99
CA GLY A 137 12.83 -1.56 -1.44
C GLY A 137 13.11 -1.39 -2.93
N THR A 138 13.26 -2.48 -3.70
CA THR A 138 13.47 -2.40 -5.14
C THR A 138 12.21 -1.85 -5.81
N GLN A 139 12.38 -0.80 -6.62
CA GLN A 139 11.30 -0.26 -7.43
C GLN A 139 10.95 -1.25 -8.55
N LEU A 140 9.69 -1.66 -8.56
CA LEU A 140 9.12 -2.50 -9.59
C LEU A 140 8.89 -1.66 -10.86
N PRO A 141 8.97 -2.28 -12.05
CA PRO A 141 8.79 -1.57 -13.32
C PRO A 141 7.46 -0.79 -13.33
N SER A 142 7.58 0.53 -13.31
CA SER A 142 6.48 1.48 -13.31
C SER A 142 5.89 1.60 -14.72
N SER A 143 4.57 1.76 -14.83
CA SER A 143 3.88 1.95 -16.11
C SER A 143 4.12 3.30 -16.79
N THR A 144 4.86 4.23 -16.15
CA THR A 144 5.08 5.59 -16.65
C THR A 144 6.51 6.06 -16.38
N SER A 145 7.24 6.38 -17.46
CA SER A 145 8.58 6.95 -17.41
C SER A 145 8.54 8.36 -16.81
N ALA A 146 9.24 8.57 -15.70
CA ALA A 146 9.23 9.82 -14.95
C ALA A 146 10.07 10.91 -15.63
N HIS A 147 9.44 12.02 -16.03
CA HIS A 147 10.11 13.32 -16.21
C HIS A 147 9.22 14.41 -15.59
N GLY A 148 9.75 15.14 -14.59
CA GLY A 148 9.18 16.42 -14.14
C GLY A 148 8.35 16.41 -12.84
N GLY A 149 8.94 15.98 -11.72
CA GLY A 149 8.43 16.35 -10.39
C GLY A 149 9.11 17.63 -9.91
N THR A 150 8.35 18.64 -9.45
CA THR A 150 8.95 19.78 -8.73
C THR A 150 9.51 19.31 -7.39
N SER A 151 10.62 19.89 -6.93
CA SER A 151 11.28 19.50 -5.66
C SER A 151 10.32 19.44 -4.48
N VAL A 152 9.33 20.34 -4.41
CA VAL A 152 8.35 20.39 -3.32
C VAL A 152 7.42 19.18 -3.33
N ALA A 153 6.96 18.74 -4.51
CA ALA A 153 6.07 17.58 -4.61
C ALA A 153 6.79 16.29 -4.20
N ALA A 154 8.08 16.17 -4.55
CA ALA A 154 8.92 15.07 -4.10
C ALA A 154 9.08 15.09 -2.57
N SER A 155 9.33 16.26 -1.96
CA SER A 155 9.44 16.40 -0.51
C SER A 155 8.13 16.05 0.23
N VAL A 156 6.97 16.49 -0.29
CA VAL A 156 5.67 16.15 0.30
C VAL A 156 5.41 14.65 0.24
N LEU A 157 5.67 14.02 -0.90
CA LEU A 157 5.54 12.57 -1.03
C LEU A 157 6.47 11.85 -0.05
N GLN A 158 7.73 12.26 0.05
CA GLN A 158 8.69 11.67 0.99
C GLN A 158 8.18 11.74 2.44
N LEU A 159 7.60 12.88 2.84
CA LEU A 159 7.04 13.05 4.18
C LEU A 159 5.79 12.18 4.41
N GLN A 160 4.91 12.06 3.41
CA GLN A 160 3.75 11.16 3.47
C GLN A 160 4.18 9.70 3.65
N ARG A 161 5.22 9.28 2.91
CA ARG A 161 5.80 7.93 3.00
C ARG A 161 6.42 7.69 4.37
N GLN A 162 7.23 8.62 4.86
CA GLN A 162 7.81 8.53 6.19
C GLN A 162 6.73 8.36 7.28
N LYS A 163 5.64 9.15 7.21
CA LYS A 163 4.52 9.01 8.15
C LYS A 163 3.82 7.66 8.05
N LEU A 164 3.58 7.17 6.82
CA LEU A 164 2.98 5.86 6.59
C LEU A 164 3.84 4.74 7.20
N ASP A 165 5.15 4.83 7.02
CA ASP A 165 6.09 3.83 7.49
C ASP A 165 6.14 3.80 9.02
N SER A 166 6.25 4.96 9.66
CA SER A 166 6.21 5.06 11.12
C SER A 166 4.89 4.55 11.71
N LEU A 167 3.76 4.85 11.08
CA LEU A 167 2.46 4.36 11.55
C LEU A 167 2.30 2.85 11.32
N ALA A 168 2.81 2.33 10.20
CA ALA A 168 2.83 0.89 9.94
C ALA A 168 3.67 0.14 10.97
N GLU A 169 4.85 0.65 11.33
CA GLU A 169 5.69 0.08 12.38
C GLU A 169 5.02 0.08 13.75
N ALA A 170 4.34 1.18 14.12
CA ALA A 170 3.59 1.24 15.38
C ALA A 170 2.44 0.21 15.42
N ILE A 171 1.71 0.06 14.31
CA ILE A 171 0.63 -0.94 14.19
C ILE A 171 1.19 -2.37 14.24
N LEU A 172 2.32 -2.62 13.56
CA LEU A 172 3.01 -3.91 13.58
C LEU A 172 3.45 -4.29 15.00
N GLY A 173 4.10 -3.39 15.72
CA GLY A 173 4.53 -3.65 17.10
C GLY A 173 3.36 -3.96 18.03
N GLU A 174 2.20 -3.33 17.83
CA GLU A 174 0.99 -3.64 18.58
C GLU A 174 0.40 -5.02 18.20
N PHE A 175 0.45 -5.41 16.92
CA PHE A 175 0.03 -6.73 16.49
C PHE A 175 0.93 -7.83 17.04
N GLU A 176 2.25 -7.62 17.07
CA GLU A 176 3.21 -8.54 17.69
C GLU A 176 2.92 -8.70 19.19
N ARG A 177 2.73 -7.58 19.90
CA ARG A 177 2.42 -7.56 21.34
C ARG A 177 1.12 -8.29 21.66
N THR A 178 0.12 -8.16 20.79
CA THR A 178 -1.21 -8.78 20.96
C THR A 178 -1.34 -10.16 20.29
N ARG A 179 -0.27 -10.62 19.61
CA ARG A 179 -0.23 -11.82 18.75
C ARG A 179 -1.36 -11.85 17.71
N PHE A 180 -1.75 -10.68 17.22
CA PHE A 180 -2.75 -10.59 16.17
C PHE A 180 -2.14 -10.98 14.81
N GLN A 181 -2.75 -11.96 14.17
CA GLN A 181 -2.44 -12.33 12.79
C GLN A 181 -3.73 -12.27 11.97
N MET A 182 -3.68 -11.57 10.84
CA MET A 182 -4.76 -11.55 9.87
C MET A 182 -4.92 -12.95 9.26
N PRO A 183 -6.13 -13.54 9.28
CA PRO A 183 -6.36 -14.84 8.67
C PRO A 183 -6.03 -14.82 7.17
N GLU A 184 -5.45 -15.90 6.66
CA GLU A 184 -5.11 -16.02 5.22
C GLU A 184 -6.39 -16.06 4.35
N ASP A 185 -7.50 -16.55 4.90
CA ASP A 185 -8.80 -16.72 4.22
C ASP A 185 -9.80 -15.58 4.45
N ALA A 186 -9.37 -14.40 4.89
CA ALA A 186 -10.27 -13.28 5.17
C ALA A 186 -11.09 -12.79 3.95
N GLY A 187 -10.89 -13.38 2.76
CA GLY A 187 -11.68 -13.18 1.54
C GLY A 187 -12.62 -14.32 1.14
N SER A 188 -12.68 -15.44 1.87
CA SER A 188 -13.53 -16.61 1.53
C SER A 188 -14.78 -16.75 2.42
N ALA A 189 -15.33 -15.65 2.93
CA ALA A 189 -16.66 -15.66 3.54
C ALA A 189 -17.70 -15.37 2.45
N VAL A 190 -18.04 -16.42 1.69
CA VAL A 190 -19.28 -16.46 0.91
C VAL A 190 -20.41 -16.67 1.93
N PHE A 191 -21.30 -15.68 2.05
CA PHE A 191 -22.66 -15.87 2.53
C PHE A 191 -23.61 -15.55 1.38
#